data_AF-A0A953U937-F1
#
_entry.id   AF-A0A953U937-F1
#
_cell.length_a   1.000
_cell.length_b   1.000
_cell.length_c   1.000
_cell.angle_alpha   90.00
_cell.angle_beta   90.00
_cell.angle_gamma   90.00
#
_symmetry.space_group_name_H-M   'P 1'
#
loop_
_entity.id
_entity.type
_entity.pdbx_description
1 polymer ?
#
loop_
_entity_poly.entity_id
_entity_poly.type
_entity_poly.pdbx_seq_one_letter_code
_entity_poly.pdbx_strand_id
1 'polypeptide(L)'
;MLPSGTQLVNKRQDLDLLQGCWTVIAMELDGEKTAAAMLADACIEIQGDRFTSTGMGAVYQGTLLLDTSANPWRIDMKFDAGPEKGNTNLGIYELDGDTWKLCLATRGRVRPSRFASTGGSGFALEVLARGKELVTRTPPASTKAAASSASTAPITELEGDWQMASGIFDGKPMDQSLVEWVKRNTTGNLTTVIAGPNVMLKAEFTTDPSKSPKAIDYFNLAGSNKGKTQLGIYQIEGELLKVHIAAPGAPRPKTFEPAKVKGDTLTVWKRA
;
A
#
# COMPACT_ATOMS: atom_id res chain seq x y z
N MET A 1 18.21 31.05 -34.99
CA MET A 1 16.84 30.79 -34.49
C MET A 1 16.21 29.69 -35.32
N LEU A 2 16.05 28.50 -34.73
CA LEU A 2 15.08 27.46 -35.08
C LEU A 2 14.92 26.61 -33.78
N PRO A 3 13.71 26.43 -33.21
CA PRO A 3 13.56 25.61 -32.01
C PRO A 3 13.23 24.14 -32.33
N SER A 4 13.98 23.25 -31.69
CA SER A 4 13.60 21.95 -31.10
C SER A 4 12.45 21.15 -31.71
N GLY A 5 12.75 20.28 -32.67
CA GLY A 5 11.86 19.19 -33.14
C GLY A 5 12.12 17.82 -32.48
N THR A 6 13.20 17.66 -31.72
CA THR A 6 13.67 16.33 -31.25
C THR A 6 13.09 15.92 -29.89
N GLN A 7 12.50 16.84 -29.12
CA GLN A 7 12.15 16.59 -27.72
C GLN A 7 10.76 15.98 -27.50
N LEU A 8 9.84 16.10 -28.47
CA LEU A 8 8.47 15.56 -28.38
C LEU A 8 8.36 14.11 -28.89
N VAL A 9 9.35 13.63 -29.64
CA VAL A 9 9.30 12.30 -30.29
C VAL A 9 9.66 11.17 -29.31
N ASN A 10 10.55 11.42 -28.33
CA ASN A 10 10.99 10.39 -27.36
C ASN A 10 9.90 10.02 -26.31
N LYS A 11 9.11 10.98 -25.82
CA LYS A 11 8.12 10.70 -24.76
C LYS A 11 7.02 9.71 -25.17
N ARG A 12 6.69 9.66 -26.46
CA ARG A 12 5.59 8.84 -26.97
C ARG A 12 6.03 7.38 -27.16
N GLN A 13 7.25 7.16 -27.65
CA GLN A 13 7.81 5.81 -27.85
C GLN A 13 7.97 5.01 -26.54
N ASP A 14 8.41 5.64 -25.45
CA ASP A 14 8.65 4.91 -24.20
C ASP A 14 7.33 4.50 -23.51
N LEU A 15 6.31 5.35 -23.58
CA LEU A 15 4.96 4.99 -23.13
C LEU A 15 4.39 3.87 -24.01
N ASP A 16 4.60 3.91 -25.33
CA ASP A 16 4.17 2.85 -26.24
C ASP A 16 4.79 1.49 -25.88
N LEU A 17 6.06 1.48 -25.46
CA LEU A 17 6.76 0.25 -25.02
C LEU A 17 6.25 -0.30 -23.68
N LEU A 18 5.76 0.58 -22.79
CA LEU A 18 5.20 0.20 -21.49
C LEU A 18 3.73 -0.22 -21.54
N GLN A 19 3.04 -0.08 -22.67
CA GLN A 19 1.62 -0.47 -22.76
C GLN A 19 1.38 -1.94 -22.39
N GLY A 20 0.23 -2.20 -21.75
CA GLY A 20 -0.21 -3.54 -21.35
C GLY A 20 -0.03 -3.84 -19.86
N CYS A 21 -0.25 -5.10 -19.46
CA CYS A 21 -0.10 -5.55 -18.07
C CYS A 21 1.29 -6.10 -17.81
N TRP A 22 1.81 -5.75 -16.64
CA TRP A 22 3.11 -6.13 -16.12
C TRP A 22 2.93 -6.83 -14.78
N THR A 23 3.32 -8.09 -14.67
CA THR A 23 3.25 -8.85 -13.41
C THR A 23 4.47 -8.54 -12.56
N VAL A 24 4.27 -8.21 -11.29
CA VAL A 24 5.39 -7.97 -10.35
C VAL A 24 5.99 -9.31 -9.94
N ILE A 25 7.23 -9.58 -10.35
CA ILE A 25 7.91 -10.85 -10.08
C ILE A 25 8.91 -10.76 -8.92
N ALA A 26 9.36 -9.55 -8.59
CA ALA A 26 10.18 -9.29 -7.41
C ALA A 26 9.91 -7.89 -6.88
N MET A 27 9.93 -7.75 -5.55
CA MET A 27 9.81 -6.47 -4.87
C MET A 27 10.66 -6.47 -3.61
N GLU A 28 11.40 -5.40 -3.38
CA GLU A 28 12.19 -5.14 -2.19
C GLU A 28 11.88 -3.74 -1.65
N LEU A 29 11.37 -3.67 -0.42
CA LEU A 29 11.06 -2.40 0.25
C LEU A 29 11.98 -2.23 1.45
N ASP A 30 12.70 -1.11 1.51
CA ASP A 30 13.64 -0.83 2.59
C ASP A 30 14.59 -2.00 2.88
N GLY A 31 15.11 -2.65 1.85
CA GLY A 31 16.01 -3.81 1.98
C GLY A 31 15.33 -5.13 2.32
N GLU A 32 14.02 -5.14 2.56
CA GLU A 32 13.25 -6.35 2.86
C GLU A 32 12.58 -6.89 1.60
N LYS A 33 12.88 -8.15 1.27
CA LYS A 33 12.31 -8.82 0.10
C LYS A 33 10.89 -9.27 0.38
N THR A 34 9.98 -8.91 -0.51
CA THR A 34 8.60 -9.40 -0.49
C THR A 34 8.57 -10.85 -0.96
N ALA A 35 7.90 -11.71 -0.21
CA ALA A 35 7.76 -13.12 -0.59
C ALA A 35 6.95 -13.25 -1.89
N ALA A 36 7.41 -14.10 -2.82
CA ALA A 36 6.76 -14.28 -4.14
C ALA A 36 5.26 -14.62 -4.05
N ALA A 37 4.84 -15.37 -3.02
CA ALA A 37 3.43 -15.69 -2.79
C ALA A 37 2.54 -14.45 -2.54
N MET A 38 3.13 -13.35 -2.06
CA MET A 38 2.42 -12.08 -1.85
C MET A 38 2.33 -11.25 -3.13
N LEU A 39 3.10 -11.58 -4.17
CA LEU A 39 3.14 -10.89 -5.46
C LEU A 39 2.34 -11.63 -6.56
N ALA A 40 1.78 -12.81 -6.24
CA ALA A 40 1.18 -13.70 -7.23
C ALA A 40 0.06 -13.05 -8.09
N ASP A 41 -0.68 -12.11 -7.51
CA ASP A 41 -1.76 -11.37 -8.18
C ASP A 41 -1.36 -9.92 -8.54
N ALA A 42 -0.12 -9.51 -8.25
CA ALA A 42 0.33 -8.14 -8.42
C ALA A 42 0.60 -7.82 -9.90
N CYS A 43 -0.17 -6.89 -10.47
CA CYS A 43 0.05 -6.38 -11.83
C CYS A 43 -0.07 -4.85 -11.86
N ILE A 44 0.72 -4.23 -12.75
CA ILE A 44 0.57 -2.85 -13.19
C ILE A 44 0.13 -2.87 -14.66
N GLU A 45 -1.07 -2.36 -14.95
CA GLU A 45 -1.57 -2.18 -16.31
C GLU A 45 -1.38 -0.73 -16.76
N ILE A 46 -0.78 -0.54 -17.93
CA ILE A 46 -0.56 0.76 -18.56
C ILE A 46 -1.45 0.91 -19.80
N GLN A 47 -2.24 1.98 -19.83
CA GLN A 47 -3.08 2.39 -20.96
C GLN A 47 -2.88 3.88 -21.23
N GLY A 48 -2.24 4.21 -22.36
CA GLY A 48 -1.75 5.55 -22.63
C GLY A 48 -0.71 5.94 -21.59
N ASP A 49 -0.92 7.06 -20.90
CA ASP A 49 -0.12 7.48 -19.74
C ASP A 49 -0.70 7.01 -18.40
N ARG A 50 -1.83 6.29 -18.39
CA ARG A 50 -2.52 5.89 -17.17
C ARG A 50 -2.03 4.54 -16.69
N PHE A 51 -1.75 4.44 -15.39
CA PHE A 51 -1.48 3.16 -14.74
C PHE A 51 -2.65 2.73 -13.84
N THR A 52 -2.86 1.43 -13.75
CA THR A 52 -3.68 0.78 -12.71
C THR A 52 -2.86 -0.34 -12.08
N SER A 53 -2.56 -0.23 -10.80
CA SER A 53 -1.84 -1.25 -10.03
C SER A 53 -2.81 -2.01 -9.14
N THR A 54 -2.78 -3.34 -9.24
CA THR A 54 -3.65 -4.26 -8.50
C THR A 54 -2.83 -5.37 -7.82
N GLY A 55 -3.47 -6.14 -6.94
CA GLY A 55 -2.86 -7.34 -6.32
C GLY A 55 -1.93 -7.07 -5.13
N MET A 56 -1.59 -5.80 -4.88
CA MET A 56 -0.84 -5.36 -3.69
C MET A 56 -1.75 -5.04 -2.49
N GLY A 57 -2.94 -5.66 -2.42
CA GLY A 57 -3.93 -5.48 -1.34
C GLY A 57 -4.88 -4.28 -1.47
N ALA A 58 -4.50 -3.27 -2.26
CA ALA A 58 -5.34 -2.15 -2.69
C ALA A 58 -5.21 -1.93 -4.21
N VAL A 59 -6.11 -1.14 -4.78
CA VAL A 59 -6.02 -0.66 -6.17
C VAL A 59 -5.48 0.77 -6.15
N TYR A 60 -4.43 1.01 -6.93
CA TYR A 60 -3.85 2.34 -7.14
C TYR A 60 -4.02 2.75 -8.59
N GLN A 61 -4.37 4.01 -8.84
CA GLN A 61 -4.46 4.55 -10.20
C GLN A 61 -3.86 5.93 -10.28
N GLY A 62 -3.43 6.28 -11.49
CA GLY A 62 -2.81 7.57 -11.74
C GLY A 62 -2.17 7.67 -13.11
N THR A 63 -1.32 8.66 -13.28
CA THR A 63 -0.60 8.93 -14.53
C THR A 63 0.90 8.79 -14.38
N LEU A 64 1.56 8.37 -15.45
CA LEU A 64 3.01 8.27 -15.59
C LEU A 64 3.58 9.49 -16.31
N LEU A 65 4.70 10.00 -15.79
CA LEU A 65 5.56 10.93 -16.52
C LEU A 65 6.94 10.30 -16.69
N LEU A 66 7.35 10.11 -17.95
CA LEU A 66 8.63 9.52 -18.30
C LEU A 66 9.62 10.59 -18.79
N ASP A 67 10.88 10.42 -18.39
CA ASP A 67 12.01 11.21 -18.88
C ASP A 67 13.22 10.29 -19.15
N THR A 68 13.40 9.94 -20.42
CA THR A 68 14.50 9.11 -20.92
C THR A 68 15.73 9.91 -21.34
N SER A 69 15.73 11.23 -21.12
CA SER A 69 16.91 12.07 -21.35
C SER A 69 17.92 12.00 -20.20
N ALA A 70 17.50 11.49 -19.04
CA ALA A 70 18.34 11.28 -17.86
C ALA A 70 18.91 9.86 -17.84
N ASN A 71 20.02 9.66 -17.11
CA ASN A 71 20.57 8.33 -16.85
C ASN A 71 20.78 8.15 -15.34
N PRO A 72 20.12 7.17 -14.68
CA PRO A 72 19.07 6.28 -15.21
C PRO A 72 17.81 7.03 -15.69
N TRP A 73 17.00 6.40 -16.56
CA TRP A 73 15.73 6.97 -17.00
C TRP A 73 14.80 7.19 -15.81
N ARG A 74 13.99 8.24 -15.88
CA ARG A 74 13.15 8.70 -14.77
C ARG A 74 11.69 8.42 -15.02
N ILE A 75 10.99 8.05 -13.96
CA ILE A 75 9.55 7.84 -13.94
C ILE A 75 8.96 8.60 -12.74
N ASP A 76 7.85 9.30 -12.95
CA ASP A 76 7.01 9.82 -11.87
C ASP A 76 5.64 9.17 -11.95
N MET A 77 5.19 8.61 -10.83
CA MET A 77 3.85 8.04 -10.69
C MET A 77 3.00 8.99 -9.86
N LYS A 78 2.07 9.69 -10.51
CA LYS A 78 1.16 10.63 -9.86
C LYS A 78 -0.17 9.93 -9.59
N PHE A 79 -0.54 9.78 -8.33
CA PHE A 79 -1.72 9.01 -7.93
C PHE A 79 -2.96 9.91 -7.89
N ASP A 80 -4.02 9.51 -8.59
CA ASP A 80 -5.32 10.18 -8.59
C ASP A 80 -6.43 9.35 -7.91
N ALA A 81 -6.18 8.06 -7.68
CA ALA A 81 -7.04 7.17 -6.93
C ALA A 81 -6.23 6.16 -6.08
N GLY A 82 -6.91 5.61 -5.09
CA GLY A 82 -6.33 4.71 -4.12
C GLY A 82 -5.66 5.43 -2.95
N PRO A 83 -5.00 4.67 -2.07
CA PRO A 83 -4.43 5.17 -0.81
C PRO A 83 -3.42 6.32 -0.98
N GLU A 84 -2.69 6.33 -2.09
CA GLU A 84 -1.69 7.35 -2.39
C GLU A 84 -2.25 8.55 -3.17
N LYS A 85 -3.57 8.67 -3.32
CA LYS A 85 -4.20 9.80 -4.04
C LYS A 85 -3.63 11.16 -3.58
N GLY A 86 -3.23 11.98 -4.54
CA GLY A 86 -2.63 13.29 -4.33
C GLY A 86 -1.11 13.28 -4.17
N ASN A 87 -0.50 12.12 -3.92
CA ASN A 87 0.95 11.98 -3.82
C ASN A 87 1.59 11.68 -5.19
N THR A 88 2.91 11.85 -5.25
CA THR A 88 3.73 11.49 -6.42
C THR A 88 4.95 10.71 -5.96
N ASN A 89 5.11 9.49 -6.46
CA ASN A 89 6.34 8.72 -6.26
C ASN A 89 7.33 9.09 -7.37
N LEU A 90 8.52 9.55 -6.98
CA LEU A 90 9.62 9.82 -7.90
C LEU A 90 10.48 8.57 -8.04
N GLY A 91 10.85 8.20 -9.25
CA GLY A 91 11.62 6.99 -9.47
C GLY A 91 12.55 7.01 -10.65
N ILE A 92 13.23 5.89 -10.82
CA ILE A 92 13.99 5.54 -12.01
C ILE A 92 13.48 4.22 -12.56
N TYR A 93 13.66 4.00 -13.85
CA TYR A 93 13.28 2.74 -14.48
C TYR A 93 14.25 2.36 -15.59
N GLU A 94 14.26 1.08 -15.93
CA GLU A 94 14.88 0.53 -17.13
C GLU A 94 13.92 -0.49 -17.74
N LEU A 95 13.97 -0.60 -19.06
CA LEU A 95 13.15 -1.53 -19.82
C LEU A 95 14.07 -2.37 -20.71
N ASP A 96 14.06 -3.68 -20.50
CA ASP A 96 14.80 -4.66 -21.29
C ASP A 96 13.82 -5.71 -21.85
N GLY A 97 13.32 -5.44 -23.06
CA GLY A 97 12.30 -6.25 -23.72
C GLY A 97 11.01 -6.40 -22.90
N ASP A 98 10.85 -7.58 -22.32
CA ASP A 98 9.71 -7.96 -21.48
C ASP A 98 10.00 -7.88 -19.98
N THR A 99 11.13 -7.29 -19.60
CA THR A 99 11.49 -7.02 -18.21
C THR A 99 11.47 -5.52 -17.95
N TRP A 100 10.61 -5.09 -17.03
CA TRP A 100 10.54 -3.71 -16.56
C TRP A 100 11.03 -3.65 -15.12
N LYS A 101 12.08 -2.88 -14.87
CA LYS A 101 12.60 -2.66 -13.52
C LYS A 101 12.43 -1.22 -13.13
N LEU A 102 11.93 -0.97 -11.93
CA LEU A 102 11.69 0.36 -11.42
C LEU A 102 12.13 0.47 -9.96
N CYS A 103 12.64 1.64 -9.59
CA CYS A 103 12.96 1.98 -8.22
C CYS A 103 12.26 3.29 -7.87
N LEU A 104 11.34 3.24 -6.90
CA LEU A 104 10.47 4.34 -6.52
C LEU A 104 10.81 4.83 -5.13
N ALA A 105 10.86 6.15 -4.96
CA ALA A 105 10.74 6.77 -3.65
C ALA A 105 9.27 6.70 -3.21
N THR A 106 9.00 5.77 -2.30
CA THR A 106 7.67 5.54 -1.72
C THR A 106 7.46 6.27 -0.40
N ARG A 107 8.56 6.80 0.15
CA ARG A 107 8.58 7.74 1.27
C ARG A 107 9.58 8.85 0.94
N GLY A 108 9.22 10.09 1.22
CA GLY A 108 10.03 11.27 0.96
C GLY A 108 9.93 11.81 -0.48
N ARG A 109 10.83 12.74 -0.82
CA ARG A 109 10.84 13.46 -2.12
C ARG A 109 12.15 13.32 -2.89
N VAL A 110 13.04 12.43 -2.45
CA VAL A 110 14.36 12.23 -3.07
C VAL A 110 14.26 11.11 -4.08
N ARG A 111 14.52 11.39 -5.37
CA ARG A 111 14.53 10.38 -6.42
C ARG A 111 15.71 9.41 -6.21
N PRO A 112 15.51 8.08 -6.33
CA PRO A 112 16.62 7.13 -6.32
C PRO A 112 17.62 7.42 -7.43
N SER A 113 18.92 7.35 -7.13
CA SER A 113 19.99 7.54 -8.13
C SER A 113 20.50 6.23 -8.74
N ARG A 114 20.11 5.10 -8.16
CA ARG A 114 20.49 3.74 -8.58
C ARG A 114 19.38 2.75 -8.18
N PHE A 115 19.34 1.60 -8.84
CA PHE A 115 18.38 0.53 -8.54
C PHE A 115 18.77 -0.22 -7.25
N ALA A 116 18.51 0.39 -6.10
CA ALA A 116 18.79 -0.21 -4.80
C ALA A 116 17.77 0.26 -3.76
N SER A 117 17.30 -0.68 -2.94
CA SER A 117 16.41 -0.45 -1.81
C SER A 117 17.15 -0.86 -0.53
N THR A 118 17.79 0.08 0.16
CA THR A 118 18.49 -0.25 1.42
C THR A 118 17.59 0.02 2.61
N GLY A 119 17.88 -0.62 3.75
CA GLY A 119 17.19 -0.36 5.03
C GLY A 119 16.99 1.13 5.32
N GLY A 120 15.74 1.56 5.45
CA GLY A 120 15.36 2.94 5.77
C GLY A 120 15.52 3.96 4.63
N SER A 121 15.76 3.52 3.40
CA SER A 121 15.88 4.43 2.24
C SER A 121 14.56 5.07 1.81
N GLY A 122 13.43 4.48 2.19
CA GLY A 122 12.10 4.83 1.69
C GLY A 122 11.87 4.37 0.26
N PHE A 123 12.74 3.51 -0.28
CA PHE A 123 12.69 3.08 -1.69
C PHE A 123 12.06 1.69 -1.82
N ALA A 124 11.27 1.53 -2.88
CA ALA A 124 10.82 0.23 -3.37
C ALA A 124 11.57 -0.09 -4.67
N LEU A 125 12.20 -1.25 -4.74
CA LEU A 125 12.78 -1.79 -5.97
C LEU A 125 11.88 -2.92 -6.48
N GLU A 126 11.36 -2.78 -7.69
CA GLU A 126 10.46 -3.75 -8.31
C GLU A 126 11.04 -4.25 -9.64
N VAL A 127 10.81 -5.53 -9.92
CA VAL A 127 11.05 -6.14 -11.22
C VAL A 127 9.72 -6.74 -11.68
N LEU A 128 9.33 -6.40 -12.89
CA LEU A 128 8.09 -6.81 -13.52
C LEU A 128 8.36 -7.52 -14.85
N ALA A 129 7.53 -8.50 -15.17
CA ALA A 129 7.55 -9.22 -16.44
C ALA A 129 6.30 -8.88 -17.26
N ARG A 130 6.42 -8.77 -18.58
CA ARG A 130 5.30 -8.48 -19.48
C ARG A 130 4.29 -9.63 -19.45
N GLY A 131 3.00 -9.28 -19.44
CA GLY A 131 1.87 -10.22 -19.45
C GLY A 131 1.37 -10.59 -18.06
N LYS A 132 0.17 -11.19 -18.01
CA LYS A 132 -0.40 -11.85 -16.81
C LYS A 132 0.18 -13.25 -16.60
N GLU A 133 1.46 -13.44 -16.92
CA GLU A 133 2.07 -14.75 -16.75
C GLU A 133 2.30 -14.98 -15.26
N LEU A 134 1.23 -15.52 -14.63
CA LEU A 134 1.25 -16.17 -13.34
C LEU A 134 2.54 -16.99 -13.27
N VAL A 135 3.40 -16.66 -12.31
CA VAL A 135 4.53 -17.52 -11.95
C VAL A 135 3.98 -18.93 -11.81
N THR A 136 4.32 -19.81 -12.75
CA THR A 136 3.71 -21.13 -12.93
C THR A 136 4.00 -21.98 -11.71
N ARG A 137 3.02 -22.10 -10.81
CA ARG A 137 2.99 -23.13 -9.77
C ARG A 137 1.60 -23.76 -9.70
N THR A 138 1.60 -25.07 -9.86
CA THR A 138 0.47 -26.00 -9.76
C THR A 138 -0.43 -25.65 -8.55
N PRO A 139 -1.73 -25.38 -8.77
CA PRO A 139 -2.66 -25.04 -7.70
C PRO A 139 -3.31 -26.29 -7.08
N PRO A 140 -3.61 -26.34 -5.76
CA PRO A 140 -4.79 -27.02 -5.30
C PRO A 140 -6.00 -26.08 -5.40
N ALA A 141 -7.00 -26.58 -6.11
CA ALA A 141 -8.43 -26.25 -6.18
C ALA A 141 -8.96 -24.97 -5.47
N SER A 142 -9.59 -24.13 -6.31
CA SER A 142 -10.85 -23.41 -6.08
C SER A 142 -10.92 -22.34 -4.99
N THR A 143 -11.04 -21.08 -5.40
CA THR A 143 -12.37 -20.43 -5.42
C THR A 143 -12.40 -19.17 -6.29
N LYS A 144 -13.57 -18.98 -6.88
CA LYS A 144 -14.04 -17.90 -7.76
C LYS A 144 -13.55 -16.53 -7.31
N ALA A 145 -12.89 -15.81 -8.22
CA ALA A 145 -12.50 -14.41 -8.06
C ALA A 145 -13.71 -13.56 -7.64
N ALA A 146 -13.63 -12.96 -6.45
CA ALA A 146 -14.54 -11.91 -6.04
C ALA A 146 -13.98 -10.58 -6.58
N ALA A 147 -14.79 -9.94 -7.43
CA ALA A 147 -14.61 -8.58 -7.88
C ALA A 147 -14.39 -7.63 -6.69
N SER A 148 -13.65 -6.55 -6.93
CA SER A 148 -13.49 -5.37 -6.08
C SER A 148 -14.78 -5.06 -5.29
N SER A 149 -14.86 -5.48 -4.04
CA SER A 149 -15.96 -5.16 -3.15
C SER A 149 -15.68 -3.81 -2.50
N ALA A 150 -16.27 -2.75 -3.06
CA ALA A 150 -16.79 -1.70 -2.18
C ALA A 150 -17.74 -2.40 -1.20
N SER A 151 -17.49 -2.27 0.10
CA SER A 151 -18.35 -2.88 1.11
C SER A 151 -19.76 -2.31 0.97
N THR A 152 -20.77 -3.18 0.88
CA THR A 152 -22.20 -2.82 0.94
C THR A 152 -22.71 -2.71 2.38
N ALA A 153 -21.82 -2.83 3.38
CA ALA A 153 -22.16 -2.71 4.78
C ALA A 153 -22.55 -1.27 5.14
N PRO A 154 -23.40 -1.09 6.17
CA PRO A 154 -23.74 0.25 6.67
C PRO A 154 -22.49 1.06 7.02
N ILE A 155 -22.55 2.35 6.69
CA ILE A 155 -21.53 3.33 7.08
C ILE A 155 -21.36 3.29 8.60
N THR A 156 -20.11 3.22 9.06
CA THR A 156 -19.78 3.17 10.49
C THR A 156 -19.27 4.54 10.97
N GLU A 157 -19.21 4.76 12.29
CA GLU A 157 -18.56 5.98 12.82
C GLU A 157 -17.06 6.06 12.49
N LEU A 158 -16.45 4.96 12.06
CA LEU A 158 -15.04 4.87 11.66
C LEU A 158 -14.81 5.22 10.18
N GLU A 159 -15.87 5.51 9.41
CA GLU A 159 -15.82 5.82 7.97
C GLU A 159 -14.81 6.94 7.66
N GLY A 160 -14.16 6.83 6.51
CA GLY A 160 -13.37 7.91 5.91
C GLY A 160 -11.88 7.59 5.82
N ASP A 161 -11.14 8.63 5.40
CA ASP A 161 -9.69 8.63 5.31
C ASP A 161 -9.08 9.20 6.59
N TRP A 162 -8.00 8.58 7.02
CA TRP A 162 -7.33 8.89 8.27
C TRP A 162 -5.83 8.87 8.08
N GLN A 163 -5.15 9.84 8.69
CA GLN A 163 -3.70 9.89 8.80
C GLN A 163 -3.29 9.41 10.20
N MET A 164 -2.28 8.55 10.31
CA MET A 164 -1.77 8.18 11.63
C MET A 164 -1.15 9.40 12.31
N ALA A 165 -1.55 9.64 13.56
CA ALA A 165 -0.96 10.65 14.44
C ALA A 165 0.10 10.02 15.35
N SER A 166 -0.11 8.79 15.81
CA SER A 166 0.88 7.99 16.54
C SER A 166 0.55 6.51 16.52
N GLY A 167 1.55 5.66 16.73
CA GLY A 167 1.39 4.21 16.79
C GLY A 167 2.41 3.56 17.70
N ILE A 168 1.97 2.61 18.51
CA ILE A 168 2.82 1.72 19.32
C ILE A 168 2.52 0.30 18.87
N PHE A 169 3.58 -0.42 18.46
CA PHE A 169 3.51 -1.80 18.00
C PHE A 169 4.48 -2.63 18.84
N ASP A 170 4.01 -3.73 19.41
CA ASP A 170 4.81 -4.60 20.30
C ASP A 170 5.46 -3.80 21.45
N GLY A 171 4.74 -2.80 21.98
CA GLY A 171 5.22 -1.90 23.04
C GLY A 171 6.28 -0.88 22.60
N LYS A 172 6.61 -0.77 21.31
CA LYS A 172 7.56 0.21 20.76
C LYS A 172 6.85 1.29 19.96
N PRO A 173 7.15 2.58 20.20
CA PRO A 173 6.60 3.65 19.37
C PRO A 173 7.15 3.56 17.95
N MET A 174 6.31 3.85 16.96
CA MET A 174 6.74 4.05 15.58
C MET A 174 7.57 5.32 15.47
N ASP A 175 8.54 5.29 14.56
CA ASP A 175 9.30 6.48 14.19
C ASP A 175 8.39 7.53 13.55
N GLN A 176 8.56 8.80 13.92
CA GLN A 176 7.71 9.90 13.44
C GLN A 176 7.76 10.06 11.92
N SER A 177 8.92 9.81 11.30
CA SER A 177 9.09 9.87 9.85
C SER A 177 8.33 8.75 9.13
N LEU A 178 7.97 7.66 9.82
CA LEU A 178 7.12 6.61 9.27
C LEU A 178 5.64 6.91 9.48
N VAL A 179 5.27 7.48 10.64
CA VAL A 179 3.89 7.85 11.00
C VAL A 179 3.25 8.74 9.94
N GLU A 180 3.99 9.70 9.37
CA GLU A 180 3.52 10.60 8.30
C GLU A 180 3.12 9.86 7.01
N TRP A 181 3.61 8.64 6.79
CA TRP A 181 3.29 7.83 5.60
C TRP A 181 2.26 6.75 5.87
N VAL A 182 1.74 6.65 7.11
CA VAL A 182 0.74 5.65 7.45
C VAL A 182 -0.67 6.23 7.33
N LYS A 183 -1.41 5.72 6.36
CA LYS A 183 -2.81 6.07 6.10
C LYS A 183 -3.73 4.92 6.47
N ARG A 184 -4.94 5.25 6.87
CA ARG A 184 -6.04 4.30 7.04
C ARG A 184 -7.21 4.78 6.19
N ASN A 185 -7.74 3.89 5.36
CA ASN A 185 -9.02 4.08 4.69
C ASN A 185 -10.03 3.11 5.29
N THR A 186 -11.19 3.64 5.68
CA THR A 186 -12.31 2.84 6.19
C THR A 186 -13.52 3.09 5.31
N THR A 187 -14.07 2.02 4.72
CA THR A 187 -15.33 2.06 3.96
C THR A 187 -16.29 0.99 4.48
N GLY A 188 -17.41 1.41 5.05
CA GLY A 188 -18.37 0.52 5.71
C GLY A 188 -17.70 -0.25 6.87
N ASN A 189 -17.67 -1.58 6.75
CA ASN A 189 -17.06 -2.48 7.72
C ASN A 189 -15.65 -2.95 7.33
N LEU A 190 -15.02 -2.35 6.32
CA LEU A 190 -13.69 -2.70 5.85
C LEU A 190 -12.72 -1.57 6.17
N THR A 191 -11.62 -1.88 6.86
CA THR A 191 -10.52 -0.94 7.10
C THR A 191 -9.23 -1.46 6.50
N THR A 192 -8.48 -0.57 5.86
CA THR A 192 -7.16 -0.86 5.28
C THR A 192 -6.16 0.15 5.83
N VAL A 193 -5.10 -0.33 6.47
CA VAL A 193 -3.96 0.47 6.93
C VAL A 193 -2.76 0.21 6.03
N ILE A 194 -2.14 1.29 5.58
CA ILE A 194 -1.12 1.28 4.54
C ILE A 194 0.02 2.20 4.96
N ALA A 195 1.26 1.76 4.80
CA ALA A 195 2.46 2.54 5.08
C ALA A 195 3.33 2.64 3.82
N GLY A 196 3.23 3.75 3.10
CA GLY A 196 3.80 3.88 1.75
C GLY A 196 3.14 2.89 0.78
N PRO A 197 3.87 1.97 0.14
CA PRO A 197 3.30 1.02 -0.83
C PRO A 197 2.71 -0.23 -0.14
N ASN A 198 2.98 -0.42 1.15
CA ASN A 198 2.68 -1.66 1.87
C ASN A 198 1.35 -1.60 2.59
N VAL A 199 0.49 -2.58 2.34
CA VAL A 199 -0.68 -2.85 3.17
C VAL A 199 -0.22 -3.53 4.47
N MET A 200 -0.25 -2.78 5.57
CA MET A 200 0.07 -3.31 6.91
C MET A 200 -1.06 -4.19 7.45
N LEU A 201 -2.30 -3.80 7.17
CA LEU A 201 -3.51 -4.44 7.65
C LEU A 201 -4.61 -4.21 6.63
N LYS A 202 -5.36 -5.26 6.32
CA LYS A 202 -6.70 -5.15 5.74
C LYS A 202 -7.61 -6.01 6.59
N ALA A 203 -8.65 -5.46 7.17
CA ALA A 203 -9.54 -6.19 8.06
C ALA A 203 -11.00 -5.79 7.84
N GLU A 204 -11.86 -6.81 7.83
CA GLU A 204 -13.27 -6.60 8.13
C GLU A 204 -13.43 -6.44 9.65
N PHE A 205 -14.37 -5.60 10.07
CA PHE A 205 -14.60 -5.37 11.48
C PHE A 205 -16.08 -5.30 11.87
N THR A 206 -16.33 -5.56 13.15
CA THR A 206 -17.59 -5.23 13.81
C THR A 206 -17.32 -4.33 15.01
N THR A 207 -18.32 -3.55 15.41
CA THR A 207 -18.22 -2.67 16.58
C THR A 207 -19.41 -2.84 17.51
N ASP A 208 -19.17 -2.70 18.81
CA ASP A 208 -20.21 -2.55 19.82
C ASP A 208 -20.00 -1.23 20.59
N PRO A 209 -20.70 -0.15 20.18
CA PRO A 209 -20.59 1.17 20.81
C PRO A 209 -21.30 1.23 22.18
N SER A 210 -22.05 0.20 22.59
CA SER A 210 -22.69 0.15 23.91
C SER A 210 -21.70 -0.19 25.04
N LYS A 211 -20.50 -0.68 24.70
CA LYS A 211 -19.43 -0.98 25.65
C LYS A 211 -18.64 0.27 26.00
N SER A 212 -18.04 0.26 27.18
CA SER A 212 -17.13 1.31 27.64
C SER A 212 -15.84 0.67 28.17
N PRO A 213 -14.69 0.80 27.46
CA PRO A 213 -14.52 1.43 26.14
C PRO A 213 -15.31 0.73 25.01
N LYS A 214 -15.61 1.44 23.91
CA LYS A 214 -16.33 0.86 22.77
C LYS A 214 -15.52 -0.30 22.20
N ALA A 215 -16.18 -1.42 21.88
CA ALA A 215 -15.50 -2.63 21.45
C ALA A 215 -15.41 -2.70 19.92
N ILE A 216 -14.30 -3.24 19.40
CA ILE A 216 -14.09 -3.50 17.98
C ILE A 216 -13.45 -4.86 17.78
N ASP A 217 -13.93 -5.64 16.81
CA ASP A 217 -13.38 -6.95 16.47
C ASP A 217 -12.92 -6.96 15.03
N TYR A 218 -11.69 -7.41 14.80
CA TYR A 218 -11.08 -7.49 13.47
C TYR A 218 -11.00 -8.93 13.02
N PHE A 219 -11.38 -9.18 11.77
CA PHE A 219 -10.99 -10.35 11.00
C PHE A 219 -9.99 -9.93 9.92
N ASN A 220 -8.73 -10.36 10.06
CA ASN A 220 -7.63 -9.91 9.22
C ASN A 220 -7.63 -10.61 7.85
N LEU A 221 -7.84 -9.85 6.78
CA LEU A 221 -7.81 -10.30 5.38
C LEU A 221 -6.40 -10.22 4.76
N ALA A 222 -5.56 -9.29 5.24
CA ALA A 222 -4.17 -9.12 4.80
C ALA A 222 -3.28 -8.60 5.95
N GLY A 223 -1.96 -8.64 5.74
CA GLY A 223 -0.96 -8.28 6.75
C GLY A 223 -0.41 -9.48 7.52
N SER A 224 0.43 -9.22 8.51
CA SER A 224 1.13 -10.26 9.31
C SER A 224 0.19 -11.17 10.11
N ASN A 225 -1.04 -10.72 10.35
CA ASN A 225 -2.08 -11.47 11.07
C ASN A 225 -3.16 -12.05 10.16
N LYS A 226 -2.95 -12.15 8.83
CA LYS A 226 -3.92 -12.68 7.87
C LYS A 226 -4.54 -14.01 8.35
N GLY A 227 -5.87 -14.10 8.28
CA GLY A 227 -6.68 -15.24 8.71
C GLY A 227 -6.98 -15.30 10.20
N LYS A 228 -6.48 -14.35 11.01
CA LYS A 228 -6.70 -14.32 12.46
C LYS A 228 -7.74 -13.27 12.86
N THR A 229 -8.44 -13.56 13.94
CA THR A 229 -9.29 -12.60 14.63
C THR A 229 -8.52 -11.90 15.75
N GLN A 230 -8.76 -10.61 15.93
CA GLN A 230 -8.23 -9.82 17.04
C GLN A 230 -9.33 -9.00 17.70
N LEU A 231 -9.27 -8.92 19.02
CA LEU A 231 -10.23 -8.16 19.83
C LEU A 231 -9.59 -6.83 20.22
N GLY A 232 -10.38 -5.76 20.20
CA GLY A 232 -9.88 -4.44 20.52
C GLY A 232 -10.92 -3.50 21.14
N ILE A 233 -10.46 -2.30 21.40
CA ILE A 233 -11.30 -1.19 21.83
C ILE A 233 -10.99 0.02 20.96
N TYR A 234 -11.97 0.91 20.84
CA TYR A 234 -11.80 2.17 20.14
C TYR A 234 -12.51 3.33 20.84
N GLN A 235 -12.08 4.53 20.51
CA GLN A 235 -12.66 5.78 20.98
C GLN A 235 -12.56 6.80 19.84
N ILE A 236 -13.66 7.50 19.58
CA ILE A 236 -13.68 8.66 18.68
C ILE A 236 -13.99 9.90 19.51
N GLU A 237 -13.16 10.92 19.36
CA GLU A 237 -13.34 12.25 19.94
C GLU A 237 -13.08 13.30 18.86
N GLY A 238 -14.15 13.84 18.28
CA GLY A 238 -14.06 14.76 17.15
C GLY A 238 -13.34 14.11 15.96
N GLU A 239 -12.20 14.69 15.57
CA GLU A 239 -11.38 14.21 14.45
C GLU A 239 -10.33 13.17 14.85
N LEU A 240 -10.32 12.73 16.11
CA LEU A 240 -9.36 11.75 16.61
C LEU A 240 -10.02 10.39 16.80
N LEU A 241 -9.38 9.37 16.22
CA LEU A 241 -9.73 7.97 16.42
C LEU A 241 -8.57 7.28 17.14
N LYS A 242 -8.83 6.71 18.31
CA LYS A 242 -7.89 5.86 19.05
C LYS A 242 -8.35 4.42 18.95
N VAL A 243 -7.44 3.50 18.61
CA VAL A 243 -7.72 2.07 18.49
C VAL A 243 -6.64 1.27 19.18
N HIS A 244 -7.04 0.37 20.08
CA HIS A 244 -6.16 -0.58 20.74
C HIS A 244 -6.60 -2.00 20.36
N ILE A 245 -5.79 -2.72 19.60
CA ILE A 245 -6.05 -4.10 19.18
C ILE A 245 -5.07 -5.02 19.92
N ALA A 246 -5.61 -5.99 20.65
CA ALA A 246 -4.80 -7.00 21.34
C ALA A 246 -4.16 -7.98 20.36
N ALA A 247 -3.09 -8.64 20.80
CA ALA A 247 -2.48 -9.74 20.06
C ALA A 247 -3.50 -10.84 19.69
N PRO A 248 -3.31 -11.58 18.57
CA PRO A 248 -4.21 -12.67 18.21
C PRO A 248 -4.38 -13.69 19.34
N GLY A 249 -5.63 -13.99 19.70
CA GLY A 249 -5.98 -14.91 20.80
C GLY A 249 -5.89 -14.31 22.20
N ALA A 250 -5.40 -13.08 22.36
CA ALA A 250 -5.40 -12.38 23.64
C ALA A 250 -6.79 -11.79 23.97
N PRO A 251 -7.11 -11.58 25.26
CA PRO A 251 -8.37 -10.96 25.65
C PRO A 251 -8.44 -9.51 25.17
N ARG A 252 -9.67 -9.00 25.00
CA ARG A 252 -9.91 -7.60 24.66
C ARG A 252 -9.24 -6.67 25.68
N PRO A 253 -8.52 -5.62 25.24
CA PRO A 253 -7.97 -4.63 26.15
C PRO A 253 -9.07 -3.91 26.94
N LYS A 254 -8.75 -3.48 28.16
CA LYS A 254 -9.67 -2.71 29.01
C LYS A 254 -9.34 -1.22 29.04
N THR A 255 -8.11 -0.85 28.71
CA THR A 255 -7.57 0.52 28.74
C THR A 255 -6.81 0.81 27.46
N PHE A 256 -6.61 2.09 27.14
CA PHE A 256 -5.78 2.53 26.02
C PHE A 256 -4.30 2.66 26.44
N GLU A 257 -3.77 1.60 27.02
CA GLU A 257 -2.37 1.49 27.42
C GLU A 257 -1.71 0.36 26.64
N PRO A 258 -0.55 0.59 26.00
CA PRO A 258 0.08 -0.41 25.15
C PRO A 258 0.51 -1.62 25.98
N ALA A 259 0.16 -2.83 25.53
CA ALA A 259 0.67 -4.03 26.17
C ALA A 259 2.10 -4.34 25.66
N LYS A 260 2.94 -4.89 26.54
CA LYS A 260 4.27 -5.41 26.16
C LYS A 260 4.17 -6.83 25.59
N VAL A 261 3.16 -7.07 24.74
CA VAL A 261 2.88 -8.37 24.14
C VAL A 261 3.03 -8.24 22.63
N LYS A 262 3.73 -9.20 22.01
CA LYS A 262 3.89 -9.23 20.56
C LYS A 262 2.53 -9.43 19.88
N GLY A 263 2.22 -8.58 18.91
CA GLY A 263 0.94 -8.50 18.20
C GLY A 263 -0.03 -7.46 18.78
N ASP A 264 0.31 -6.81 19.89
CA ASP A 264 -0.47 -5.74 20.49
C ASP A 264 -0.19 -4.39 19.81
N THR A 265 -1.24 -3.62 19.55
CA THR A 265 -1.12 -2.32 18.88
C THR A 265 -2.00 -1.27 19.51
N LEU A 266 -1.45 -0.09 19.75
CA LEU A 266 -2.18 1.12 20.15
C LEU A 266 -1.90 2.22 19.14
N THR A 267 -2.94 2.69 18.45
CA THR A 267 -2.82 3.66 17.37
C THR A 267 -3.77 4.83 17.57
N VAL A 268 -3.31 6.03 17.20
CA VAL A 268 -4.10 7.26 17.17
C VAL A 268 -4.08 7.78 15.74
N TRP A 269 -5.25 8.16 15.25
CA TRP A 269 -5.49 8.61 13.90
C TRP A 269 -6.18 9.96 13.92
N LYS A 270 -5.84 10.82 12.97
CA LYS A 270 -6.53 12.06 12.70
C LYS A 270 -7.27 11.92 11.38
N ARG A 271 -8.53 12.36 11.31
CA ARG A 271 -9.28 12.39 10.06
C ARG A 271 -8.55 13.30 9.05
N ALA A 272 -8.47 12.84 7.80
CA ALA A 272 -7.81 13.54 6.70
C ALA A 272 -8.80 14.37 5.88
#